data_AF-A0A419KA58-F1
#
_entry.id   AF-A0A419KA58-F1
#
_cell.length_a   1.000
_cell.length_b   1.000
_cell.length_c   1.000
_cell.angle_alpha   90.00
_cell.angle_beta   90.00
_cell.angle_gamma   90.00
#
_symmetry.space_group_name_H-M   'P 1'
#
loop_
_entity.id
_entity.type
_entity.pdbx_description
1 polymer ?
#
loop_
_entity_poly.entity_id
_entity_poly.type
_entity_poly.pdbx_seq_one_letter_code
_entity_poly.pdbx_strand_id
1 'polypeptide(L)'
;MLLFGGLTALVKYRVSVTFHKDFVKVEGTHIYVGLKSRPKKGKANADLVKKLAKYFGIPSSRVKIISGFKSREKVIEIRES
;
A
#
# COMPACT_ATOMS: atom_id res chain seq x y z
N MET A 1 -23.60 27.47 1.37
CA MET A 1 -23.15 26.08 1.60
C MET A 1 -22.05 25.79 0.59
N LEU A 2 -20.80 26.12 0.93
CA LEU A 2 -19.65 25.87 0.05
C LEU A 2 -19.19 24.43 0.27
N LEU A 3 -19.47 23.56 -0.69
CA LEU A 3 -18.88 22.22 -0.74
C LEU A 3 -17.42 22.39 -1.19
N PHE A 4 -16.50 22.56 -0.23
CA PHE A 4 -15.09 22.31 -0.48
C PHE A 4 -14.95 20.80 -0.74
N GLY A 5 -15.12 20.39 -2.01
CA GLY A 5 -14.64 19.11 -2.50
C GLY A 5 -13.12 19.12 -2.37
N GLY A 6 -12.63 18.69 -1.21
CA GLY A 6 -11.21 18.65 -0.89
C GLY A 6 -10.45 17.90 -1.97
N LEU A 7 -9.36 18.51 -2.46
CA LEU A 7 -8.42 17.90 -3.38
C LEU A 7 -7.97 16.55 -2.81
N THR A 8 -8.50 15.45 -3.33
CA THR A 8 -8.01 14.11 -3.02
C THR A 8 -6.60 13.99 -3.60
N ALA A 9 -5.58 14.05 -2.75
CA ALA A 9 -4.21 13.83 -3.20
C ALA A 9 -4.04 12.35 -3.55
N LEU A 10 -3.68 12.08 -4.80
CA LEU A 10 -3.40 10.75 -5.31
C LEU A 10 -1.89 10.61 -5.48
N VAL A 11 -1.29 9.73 -4.69
CA VAL A 11 0.15 9.47 -4.74
C VAL A 11 0.40 8.03 -5.15
N LYS A 12 1.36 7.84 -6.06
CA LYS A 12 1.82 6.52 -6.50
C LYS A 12 3.12 6.16 -5.80
N TYR A 13 3.15 4.97 -5.20
CA TYR A 13 4.35 4.44 -4.57
C TYR A 13 4.80 3.17 -5.28
N ARG A 14 6.12 3.01 -5.40
CA ARG A 14 6.73 1.71 -5.70
C ARG A 14 6.95 0.98 -4.39
N VAL A 15 6.65 -0.31 -4.37
CA VAL A 15 6.65 -1.11 -3.15
C VAL A 15 7.43 -2.40 -3.35
N SER A 16 8.44 -2.62 -2.51
CA SER A 16 9.25 -3.84 -2.49
C SER A 16 8.87 -4.69 -1.28
N VAL A 17 8.39 -5.91 -1.54
CA VAL A 17 7.92 -6.82 -0.50
C VAL A 17 8.98 -7.85 -0.12
N THR A 18 9.28 -7.92 1.17
CA THR A 18 10.13 -8.96 1.77
C THR A 18 9.28 -9.88 2.64
N PHE A 19 9.36 -11.19 2.44
CA PHE A 19 8.64 -12.16 3.26
C PHE A 19 9.41 -12.50 4.55
N HIS A 20 8.72 -13.08 5.53
CA HIS A 20 9.29 -13.50 6.82
C HIS A 20 9.84 -12.36 7.68
N LYS A 21 9.39 -11.13 7.44
CA LYS A 21 9.75 -9.94 8.21
C LYS A 21 8.51 -9.12 8.53
N ASP A 22 8.62 -8.18 9.47
CA ASP A 22 7.51 -7.30 9.86
C ASP A 22 7.98 -5.87 10.06
N PHE A 23 7.96 -5.10 8.97
CA PHE A 23 8.31 -3.67 9.02
C PHE A 23 7.59 -2.92 7.89
N VAL A 24 7.59 -1.59 7.98
CA VAL A 24 7.29 -0.66 6.89
C VAL A 24 8.35 0.43 6.94
N LYS A 25 9.03 0.68 5.82
CA LYS A 25 10.02 1.77 5.68
C LYS A 25 9.65 2.59 4.44
N VAL A 26 9.61 3.91 4.57
CA VAL A 26 9.29 4.83 3.46
C VAL A 26 10.51 5.67 3.15
N GLU A 27 10.87 5.74 1.87
CA GLU A 27 11.97 6.53 1.32
C GLU A 27 11.46 7.27 0.08
N GLY A 28 11.00 8.51 0.26
CA GLY A 28 10.33 9.26 -0.81
C GLY A 28 9.12 8.49 -1.36
N THR A 29 9.16 8.14 -2.64
CA THR A 29 8.09 7.37 -3.33
C THR A 29 8.32 5.85 -3.31
N HIS A 30 9.33 5.36 -2.59
CA HIS A 30 9.56 3.93 -2.38
C HIS A 30 9.12 3.49 -0.99
N ILE A 31 8.46 2.34 -0.91
CA ILE A 31 8.06 1.71 0.34
C ILE A 31 8.62 0.29 0.39
N TYR A 32 9.36 -0.03 1.44
CA TYR A 32 9.80 -1.39 1.73
C TYR A 32 8.89 -2.00 2.78
N VAL A 33 8.28 -3.15 2.48
CA VAL A 33 7.32 -3.80 3.38
C VAL A 33 7.75 -5.23 3.70
N GLY A 34 7.88 -5.52 4.98
CA GLY A 34 7.99 -6.89 5.49
C GLY A 34 6.61 -7.51 5.71
N LEU A 35 6.33 -8.67 5.11
CA LEU A 35 5.13 -9.47 5.40
C LEU A 35 5.49 -10.79 6.09
N LYS A 36 4.83 -11.08 7.23
CA LYS A 36 5.00 -12.35 7.96
C LYS A 36 4.42 -13.54 7.20
N SER A 37 3.39 -13.31 6.39
CA SER A 37 2.69 -14.35 5.64
C SER A 37 3.52 -14.88 4.48
N ARG A 38 3.46 -16.20 4.25
CA ARG A 38 3.98 -16.82 3.03
C ARG A 38 3.20 -16.29 1.82
N PRO A 39 3.81 -16.16 0.64
CA PRO A 39 3.12 -15.79 -0.60
C PRO A 39 2.16 -16.90 -1.04
N LYS A 40 1.01 -17.02 -0.39
CA LYS A 40 -0.16 -17.71 -0.95
C LYS A 40 -0.89 -16.71 -1.84
N LYS A 41 -1.20 -17.13 -3.07
CA LYS A 41 -1.86 -16.32 -4.11
C LYS A 41 -3.02 -15.52 -3.51
N GLY A 42 -3.01 -14.19 -3.68
CA GLY A 42 -4.02 -13.27 -3.14
C GLY A 42 -3.83 -12.83 -1.69
N LYS A 43 -3.34 -13.70 -0.78
CA LYS A 43 -3.16 -13.36 0.64
C LYS A 43 -2.11 -12.26 0.85
N ALA A 44 -0.98 -12.35 0.15
CA ALA A 44 0.08 -11.33 0.24
C ALA A 44 -0.38 -9.94 -0.21
N ASN A 45 -1.30 -9.86 -1.19
CA ASN A 45 -1.84 -8.59 -1.66
C ASN A 45 -2.79 -7.99 -0.61
N ALA A 46 -3.66 -8.81 -0.03
CA ALA A 46 -4.57 -8.36 1.03
C ALA A 46 -3.80 -7.90 2.28
N ASP A 47 -2.78 -8.65 2.70
CA ASP A 47 -1.96 -8.31 3.85
C ASP A 47 -1.16 -7.02 3.62
N LEU A 48 -0.62 -6.84 2.42
CA LEU A 48 0.05 -5.59 2.03
C LEU A 48 -0.89 -4.39 2.13
N VAL A 49 -2.07 -4.47 1.51
CA VAL A 49 -3.08 -3.41 1.52
C VAL A 49 -3.47 -3.05 2.96
N LYS A 50 -3.78 -4.06 3.78
CA LYS A 50 -4.13 -3.85 5.19
C LYS A 50 -2.99 -3.20 5.97
N LYS A 51 -1.76 -3.64 5.75
CA LYS A 51 -0.60 -3.13 6.47
C LYS A 51 -0.31 -1.68 6.13
N LEU A 52 -0.38 -1.32 4.85
CA LEU A 52 -0.19 0.05 4.40
C LEU A 52 -1.34 0.96 4.85
N ALA A 53 -2.57 0.50 4.75
CA ALA A 53 -3.74 1.22 5.25
C ALA A 53 -3.59 1.56 6.74
N LYS A 54 -3.16 0.58 7.56
CA LYS A 54 -2.87 0.80 8.98
C LYS A 54 -1.70 1.77 9.19
N TYR A 55 -0.63 1.66 8.40
CA TYR A 55 0.54 2.52 8.53
C TYR A 55 0.22 3.99 8.22
N PHE A 56 -0.56 4.25 7.17
CA PHE A 56 -0.96 5.61 6.77
C PHE A 56 -2.23 6.11 7.49
N GLY A 57 -2.87 5.30 8.33
CA GLY A 57 -4.08 5.70 9.06
C GLY A 57 -5.31 5.91 8.18
N ILE A 58 -5.38 5.24 7.01
CA ILE A 58 -6.45 5.41 6.02
C ILE A 58 -7.28 4.12 5.84
N PRO A 59 -8.52 4.21 5.33
CA PRO A 59 -9.29 3.03 4.97
C PRO A 59 -8.58 2.19 3.90
N SER A 60 -8.66 0.86 4.01
CA SER A 60 -8.08 -0.06 3.03
C SER A 60 -8.62 0.13 1.60
N SER A 61 -9.85 0.66 1.45
CA SER A 61 -10.44 1.02 0.17
C SER A 61 -9.67 2.12 -0.58
N ARG A 62 -8.82 2.87 0.13
CA ARG A 62 -7.97 3.93 -0.44
C ARG A 62 -6.56 3.49 -0.80
N VAL A 63 -6.24 2.21 -0.58
CA VAL A 63 -4.96 1.61 -0.97
C VAL A 63 -5.23 0.60 -2.08
N LYS A 64 -4.78 0.91 -3.29
CA LYS A 64 -5.02 0.07 -4.48
C LYS A 64 -3.71 -0.39 -5.08
N ILE A 65 -3.56 -1.70 -5.28
CA ILE A 65 -2.46 -2.23 -6.09
C ILE A 65 -2.81 -1.99 -7.56
N ILE A 66 -1.94 -1.28 -8.28
CA ILE A 66 -2.14 -0.93 -9.69
C ILE A 66 -1.37 -1.89 -10.60
N SER A 67 -0.21 -2.39 -10.15
CA SER A 67 0.59 -3.38 -10.88
C SER A 67 1.43 -4.26 -9.95
N GLY A 68 2.02 -5.34 -10.49
CA GLY A 68 2.88 -6.23 -9.72
C GLY A 68 2.14 -7.25 -8.84
N PHE A 69 0.89 -7.59 -9.16
CA PHE A 69 0.07 -8.53 -8.37
C PHE A 69 0.73 -9.90 -8.11
N LYS A 70 1.60 -10.36 -9.02
CA LYS A 70 2.36 -11.61 -8.91
C LYS A 70 3.86 -11.40 -8.60
N SER A 71 4.31 -10.15 -8.45
CA SER A 71 5.70 -9.78 -8.17
C SER A 71 5.87 -9.32 -6.71
N ARG A 72 7.13 -9.32 -6.23
CA ARG A 72 7.53 -8.66 -4.98
C ARG A 72 7.60 -7.14 -5.14
N GLU A 73 7.87 -6.69 -6.37
CA GLU A 73 7.80 -5.28 -6.75
C GLU A 73 6.38 -4.95 -7.22
N LYS A 74 5.79 -3.94 -6.60
CA LYS A 74 4.40 -3.52 -6.82
C LYS A 74 4.35 -2.02 -7.01
N VAL A 75 3.32 -1.56 -7.72
CA VAL A 75 2.94 -0.14 -7.71
C VAL A 75 1.61 -0.05 -7.00
N ILE A 76 1.52 0.85 -6.03
CA ILE A 76 0.30 1.13 -5.29
C ILE A 76 -0.12 2.59 -5.49
N GLU A 77 -1.42 2.81 -5.44
CA GLU A 77 -2.06 4.11 -5.33
C GLU A 77 -2.56 4.28 -3.91
N ILE A 78 -2.27 5.44 -3.32
CA ILE A 78 -2.82 5.87 -2.04
C ILE A 78 -3.56 7.18 -2.25
N ARG A 79 -4.80 7.24 -1.75
CA ARG A 79 -5.65 8.43 -1.77
C ARG A 79 -5.74 9.02 -0.36
N GLU A 80 -5.30 10.25 -0.18
CA GLU A 80 -5.43 10.99 1.08
C GLU A 80 -6.73 11.80 1.09
N SER A 81 -7.54 11.69 2.16
CA SER A 81 -8.74 12.52 2.44
C SER A 81 -9.21 12.43 3.89
#